data_AF-A0A5B8MEW7-F1
#
_entry.id   AF-A0A5B8MEW7-F1
#
_cell.length_a   1.000
_cell.length_b   1.000
_cell.length_c   1.000
_cell.angle_alpha   90.00
_cell.angle_beta   90.00
_cell.angle_gamma   90.00
#
_symmetry.space_group_name_H-M   'P 1'
#
loop_
_entity.id
_entity.type
_entity.pdbx_description
1 polymer ?
#
loop_
_entity_poly.entity_id
_entity_poly.type
_entity_poly.pdbx_seq_one_letter_code
_entity_poly.pdbx_strand_id
1 'polypeptide(L)'
;MTHPFADYNKYQNQGVLVGNWVEETALKTSTGTHRYQAWVEAEQKSVYPKHIKVSGMETFGRVFEHSDNLQSKDWITHNHSTHNHSQGNYRETAIHGKRSTMMMQKALEEAVQEPEQEPKKMSFETSQREAYTENDLTGLTVGARVMKTQDGKPVKRDHVFLAESKIVDRYRADLVRGREFNTGQPPEAAVTIYSTTNIK
;
A
#
# COMPACT_ATOMS: atom_id res chain seq x y z
N MET A 1 39.83 30.16 46.25
CA MET A 1 40.49 29.02 45.58
C MET A 1 41.08 28.15 46.66
N THR A 2 40.67 26.89 46.75
CA THR A 2 41.19 25.92 47.73
C THR A 2 42.27 25.10 47.05
N HIS A 3 43.51 25.14 47.56
CA HIS A 3 44.61 24.33 47.05
C HIS A 3 44.67 22.99 47.79
N PRO A 4 44.88 21.86 47.08
CA PRO A 4 45.03 20.56 47.74
C PRO A 4 46.34 20.53 48.53
N PHE A 5 46.25 20.27 49.84
CA PHE A 5 47.40 20.08 50.70
C PHE A 5 48.09 18.74 50.38
N ALA A 6 49.40 18.79 50.12
CA ALA A 6 50.12 17.72 49.42
C ALA A 6 51.56 17.48 49.90
N ASP A 7 51.88 17.92 51.12
CA ASP A 7 53.26 17.83 51.61
C ASP A 7 53.66 16.45 52.16
N TYR A 8 52.67 15.63 52.50
CA TYR A 8 52.83 14.23 52.91
C TYR A 8 52.71 13.29 51.70
N ASN A 9 53.09 12.01 51.85
CA ASN A 9 53.04 10.98 50.79
C ASN A 9 53.98 11.20 49.58
N LYS A 10 55.03 12.01 49.75
CA LYS A 10 56.17 12.08 48.81
C LYS A 10 57.01 10.78 48.91
N TYR A 11 57.87 10.50 47.91
CA TYR A 11 58.65 9.25 47.78
C TYR A 11 59.29 8.71 49.07
N GLN A 12 59.66 9.57 50.03
CA GLN A 12 60.31 9.22 51.28
C GLN A 12 59.36 8.97 52.48
N ASN A 13 58.11 9.45 52.42
CA ASN A 13 57.14 9.40 53.54
C ASN A 13 55.78 8.85 53.07
N GLN A 14 55.74 7.58 52.66
CA GLN A 14 54.51 6.91 52.23
C GLN A 14 53.71 6.36 53.43
N GLY A 15 52.37 6.38 53.36
CA GLY A 15 51.49 5.72 54.33
C GLY A 15 50.79 6.65 55.33
N VAL A 16 50.84 7.97 55.11
CA VAL A 16 50.18 8.95 55.97
C VAL A 16 48.76 9.25 55.46
N LEU A 17 47.77 9.18 56.35
CA LEU A 17 46.34 9.43 56.04
C LEU A 17 45.98 10.92 56.08
N VAL A 18 46.80 11.78 55.44
CA VAL A 18 46.63 13.24 55.43
C VAL A 18 46.47 13.73 53.99
N GLY A 19 45.55 14.67 53.78
CA GLY A 19 45.23 15.19 52.45
C GLY A 19 44.36 14.22 51.63
N ASN A 20 44.57 14.19 50.32
CA ASN A 20 43.77 13.39 49.38
C ASN A 20 44.24 11.92 49.29
N TRP A 21 44.52 11.29 50.43
CA TRP A 21 45.12 9.96 50.49
C TRP A 21 44.18 8.86 49.94
N VAL A 22 42.86 9.06 50.00
CA VAL A 22 41.86 8.10 49.49
C VAL A 22 41.95 7.99 47.96
N GLU A 23 41.95 9.11 47.24
CA GLU A 23 42.10 9.08 45.79
C GLU A 23 43.50 8.60 45.38
N GLU A 24 44.55 8.96 46.12
CA GLU A 24 45.92 8.48 45.85
C GLU A 24 46.06 6.96 46.02
N THR A 25 45.40 6.38 47.04
CA THR A 25 45.40 4.92 47.25
C THR A 25 44.57 4.19 46.20
N ALA A 26 43.43 4.75 45.79
CA ALA A 26 42.64 4.23 44.67
C ALA A 26 43.45 4.26 43.36
N LEU A 27 44.11 5.39 43.07
CA LEU A 27 44.97 5.58 41.89
C LEU A 27 46.16 4.63 41.87
N LYS A 28 46.78 4.39 43.04
CA LYS A 28 47.87 3.40 43.18
C LYS A 28 47.37 1.98 42.92
N THR A 29 46.17 1.65 43.40
CA THR A 29 45.56 0.32 43.20
C THR A 29 45.25 0.06 41.73
N SER A 30 44.76 1.06 40.99
CA SER A 30 44.42 0.90 39.57
C SER A 30 45.62 0.97 38.63
N THR A 31 46.54 1.92 38.84
CA THR A 31 47.65 2.21 37.89
C THR A 31 49.03 1.77 38.40
N GLY A 32 49.11 1.20 39.61
CA GLY A 32 50.37 0.83 40.25
C GLY A 32 51.26 2.02 40.67
N THR A 33 50.84 3.26 40.41
CA THR A 33 51.66 4.46 40.53
C THR A 33 50.90 5.58 41.26
N HIS A 34 51.63 6.38 42.03
CA HIS A 34 51.08 7.51 42.80
C HIS A 34 50.95 8.77 41.93
N ARG A 35 50.83 9.94 42.60
CA ARG A 35 50.73 11.27 42.00
C ARG A 35 51.82 11.59 40.96
N TYR A 36 53.06 11.15 41.20
CA TYR A 36 54.18 11.40 40.31
C TYR A 36 54.70 10.07 39.74
N GLN A 37 54.52 9.87 38.44
CA GLN A 37 55.37 8.96 37.67
C GLN A 37 56.54 9.79 37.16
N ALA A 38 57.78 9.34 37.36
CA ALA A 38 58.93 10.03 36.80
C ALA A 38 58.89 9.87 35.27
N TRP A 39 58.68 10.98 34.55
CA TRP A 39 58.58 11.03 33.08
C TRP A 39 59.94 10.81 32.40
N VAL A 40 61.02 10.83 33.19
CA VAL A 40 62.40 10.64 32.80
C VAL A 40 62.97 9.60 33.76
N GLU A 41 63.58 8.54 33.22
CA GLU A 41 64.36 7.59 34.03
C GLU A 41 65.38 8.37 34.86
N ALA A 42 65.43 8.15 36.18
CA ALA A 42 66.40 8.81 37.04
C ALA A 42 67.81 8.53 36.50
N GLU A 43 68.47 9.60 36.03
CA GLU A 43 69.67 9.60 35.21
C GLU A 43 70.73 8.57 35.66
N GLN A 44 71.04 7.61 34.78
CA GLN A 44 72.42 7.14 34.69
C GLN A 44 73.23 8.32 34.15
N LYS A 45 74.06 8.95 35.00
CA LYS A 45 74.96 10.06 34.63
C LYS A 45 75.83 9.67 33.43
N SER A 46 75.40 9.97 32.22
CA SER A 46 76.19 9.76 31.01
C SER A 46 76.56 11.10 30.39
N VAL A 47 77.83 11.26 30.05
CA VAL A 47 78.43 12.51 29.50
C VAL A 47 77.88 12.87 28.11
N TYR A 48 77.22 11.93 27.42
CA TYR A 48 76.69 12.12 26.08
C TYR A 48 75.16 12.35 26.10
N PRO A 49 74.64 13.27 25.27
CA PRO A 49 73.21 13.47 25.12
C PRO A 49 72.58 12.23 24.49
N LYS A 50 71.80 11.48 25.28
CA LYS A 50 70.96 10.39 24.76
C LYS A 50 69.57 10.96 24.44
N HIS A 51 68.97 10.47 23.36
CA HIS A 51 67.53 10.68 23.14
C HIS A 51 66.77 10.06 24.31
N ILE A 52 66.21 10.92 25.19
CA ILE A 52 65.36 10.50 26.29
C ILE A 52 64.10 9.91 25.65
N LYS A 53 63.96 8.58 25.71
CA LYS A 53 62.69 7.94 25.42
C LYS A 53 61.76 8.29 26.56
N VAL A 54 60.87 9.25 26.33
CA VAL A 54 59.80 9.54 27.28
C VAL A 54 58.95 8.28 27.35
N SER A 55 59.05 7.56 28.46
CA SER A 55 58.15 6.46 28.77
C SER A 55 56.74 7.06 28.84
N GLY A 56 55.89 6.70 27.88
CA GLY A 56 54.53 7.21 27.83
C GLY A 56 53.77 6.75 29.07
N MET A 57 53.38 7.70 29.92
CA MET A 57 52.50 7.40 31.05
C MET A 57 51.13 6.98 30.51
N GLU A 58 50.59 5.87 31.03
CA GLU A 58 49.22 5.45 30.72
C GLU A 58 48.25 6.44 31.38
N THR A 59 47.63 7.28 30.56
CA THR A 59 46.74 8.37 31.01
C THR A 59 45.27 7.97 31.00
N PHE A 60 44.88 6.98 30.20
CA PHE A 60 43.49 6.57 30.04
C PHE A 60 42.86 6.14 31.37
N GLY A 61 43.53 5.24 32.11
CA GLY A 61 43.07 4.76 33.42
C GLY A 61 43.02 5.83 34.51
N ARG A 62 43.73 6.95 34.33
CA ARG A 62 43.77 8.06 35.28
C ARG A 62 42.68 9.11 35.06
N VAL A 63 42.17 9.21 33.83
CA VAL A 63 41.32 10.33 33.40
C VAL A 63 39.90 9.87 33.05
N PHE A 64 39.74 8.74 32.35
CA PHE A 64 38.48 8.36 31.72
C PHE A 64 37.93 7.00 32.14
N GLU A 65 38.75 6.12 32.70
CA GLU A 65 38.30 4.76 33.01
C GLU A 65 37.30 4.73 34.16
N HIS A 66 36.24 3.95 33.99
CA HIS A 66 35.22 3.67 35.00
C HIS A 66 35.12 2.15 35.17
N SER A 67 35.05 1.66 36.41
CA SER A 67 34.96 0.23 36.70
C SER A 67 33.74 -0.43 36.08
N ASP A 68 32.68 0.34 35.89
CA ASP A 68 31.37 -0.15 35.45
C ASP A 68 31.18 0.02 33.93
N ASN A 69 32.26 0.22 33.17
CA ASN A 69 32.18 0.46 31.74
C ASN A 69 31.75 -0.79 30.96
N LEU A 70 30.90 -0.59 29.96
CA LEU A 70 30.43 -1.64 29.08
C LEU A 70 31.58 -2.12 28.17
N GLN A 71 31.84 -3.43 28.18
CA GLN A 71 32.86 -4.02 27.33
C GLN A 71 32.49 -3.83 25.86
N SER A 72 33.49 -3.67 25.00
CA SER A 72 33.28 -3.43 23.56
C SER A 72 32.51 -4.55 22.86
N LYS A 73 32.60 -5.79 23.37
CA LYS A 73 31.83 -6.93 22.89
C LYS A 73 30.32 -6.80 23.10
N ASP A 74 29.91 -6.00 24.09
CA ASP A 74 28.51 -5.80 24.47
C ASP A 74 27.94 -4.53 23.80
N TRP A 75 28.72 -3.86 22.95
CA TRP A 75 28.25 -2.71 22.18
C TRP A 75 27.30 -3.20 21.09
N ILE A 76 26.01 -2.95 21.31
CA ILE A 76 24.94 -3.30 20.38
C ILE A 76 24.32 -2.00 19.87
N THR A 77 24.14 -1.89 18.56
CA THR A 77 23.45 -0.74 17.97
C THR A 77 21.98 -0.75 18.38
N HIS A 78 21.37 0.43 18.50
CA HIS A 78 19.95 0.54 18.83
C HIS A 78 19.08 -0.31 17.90
N ASN A 79 19.36 -0.27 16.59
CA ASN A 79 18.64 -1.06 15.59
C ASN A 79 18.75 -2.57 15.82
N HIS A 80 19.92 -3.07 16.23
CA HIS A 80 20.10 -4.49 16.51
C HIS A 80 19.40 -4.92 17.80
N SER A 81 19.32 -4.03 18.80
CA SER A 81 18.58 -4.29 20.04
C SER A 81 17.06 -4.30 19.84
N THR A 82 16.53 -3.41 19.00
CA THR A 82 15.07 -3.23 18.83
C THR A 82 14.46 -4.19 17.82
N HIS A 83 15.19 -4.58 16.76
CA HIS A 83 14.68 -5.44 15.70
C HIS A 83 15.09 -6.91 15.83
N ASN A 84 15.33 -7.37 17.06
CA ASN A 84 15.60 -8.78 17.28
C ASN A 84 14.31 -9.60 17.09
N HIS A 85 14.26 -10.39 16.02
CA HIS A 85 13.11 -11.19 15.62
C HIS A 85 12.75 -12.32 16.61
N SER A 86 13.52 -12.48 17.69
CA SER A 86 13.39 -13.58 18.65
C SER A 86 12.86 -13.17 20.03
N GLN A 87 12.79 -11.87 20.34
CA GLN A 87 12.40 -11.43 21.68
C GLN A 87 10.94 -10.98 21.75
N GLY A 88 10.17 -11.58 22.67
CA GLY A 88 8.80 -11.16 22.94
C GLY A 88 7.75 -11.66 21.95
N ASN A 89 8.05 -12.67 21.13
CA ASN A 89 7.10 -13.21 20.17
C ASN A 89 5.88 -13.80 20.88
N TYR A 90 4.69 -13.46 20.38
CA TYR A 90 3.47 -14.17 20.74
C TYR A 90 3.68 -15.66 20.45
N ARG A 91 3.45 -16.51 21.47
CA ARG A 91 3.50 -17.94 21.25
C ARG A 91 2.36 -18.30 20.30
N GLU A 92 2.70 -18.92 19.18
CA GLU A 92 1.71 -19.53 18.31
C GLU A 92 0.99 -20.62 19.11
N THR A 93 -0.22 -20.30 19.58
CA THR A 93 -1.08 -21.29 20.21
C THR A 93 -1.85 -22.00 19.11
N ALA A 94 -1.77 -23.33 19.09
CA ALA A 94 -2.62 -24.12 18.21
C ALA A 94 -4.10 -23.85 18.57
N ILE A 95 -4.81 -23.17 17.67
CA ILE A 95 -6.24 -22.84 17.83
C ILE A 95 -7.10 -24.12 17.78
N HIS A 96 -6.58 -25.16 17.12
CA HIS A 96 -7.27 -26.43 16.92
C HIS A 96 -6.66 -27.54 17.78
N GLY A 97 -7.51 -28.29 18.48
CA GLY A 97 -7.10 -29.51 19.16
C GLY A 97 -6.83 -30.67 18.18
N LYS A 98 -6.18 -31.73 18.66
CA LYS A 98 -5.77 -32.89 17.84
C LYS A 98 -6.91 -33.55 17.05
N ARG A 99 -8.12 -33.57 17.63
CA ARG A 99 -9.31 -34.13 16.95
C ARG A 99 -9.76 -33.23 15.80
N SER A 100 -9.85 -31.92 16.02
CA SER A 100 -10.24 -30.97 14.97
C SER A 100 -9.22 -30.91 13.84
N THR A 101 -7.92 -31.03 14.13
CA THR A 101 -6.90 -31.07 13.08
C THR A 101 -7.03 -32.32 12.22
N MET A 102 -7.30 -33.49 12.82
CA MET A 102 -7.56 -34.72 12.05
C MET A 102 -8.82 -34.62 11.19
N MET A 103 -9.90 -34.03 11.72
CA MET A 103 -11.13 -33.83 10.96
C MET A 103 -10.93 -32.86 9.79
N MET A 104 -10.20 -31.76 10.03
CA MET A 104 -9.86 -30.79 9.00
C MET A 104 -8.99 -31.41 7.90
N GLN A 105 -7.99 -32.22 8.28
CA GLN A 105 -7.16 -32.94 7.33
C GLN A 105 -8.00 -33.90 6.47
N LYS A 106 -8.90 -34.66 7.08
CA LYS A 106 -9.80 -35.57 6.35
C LYS A 106 -10.74 -34.82 5.40
N ALA A 107 -11.28 -33.67 5.82
CA ALA A 107 -12.10 -32.82 4.96
C ALA A 107 -11.32 -32.25 3.78
N LEU A 108 -10.04 -31.91 3.97
CA LEU A 108 -9.16 -31.49 2.87
C LEU A 108 -8.91 -32.63 1.89
N GLU A 109 -8.68 -33.86 2.38
CA GLU A 109 -8.51 -35.05 1.54
C GLU A 109 -9.79 -35.37 0.73
N GLU A 110 -10.96 -35.20 1.33
CA GLU A 110 -12.26 -35.37 0.65
C GLU A 110 -12.51 -34.26 -0.38
N ALA A 111 -12.13 -33.01 -0.08
CA ALA A 111 -12.27 -31.89 -1.01
C ALA A 111 -11.37 -32.00 -2.25
N VAL A 112 -10.28 -32.77 -2.18
CA VAL A 112 -9.43 -33.10 -3.34
C VAL A 112 -10.15 -34.06 -4.30
N GLN A 113 -11.11 -34.86 -3.82
CA GLN A 113 -11.98 -35.64 -4.69
C GLN A 113 -13.06 -34.73 -5.27
N GLU A 114 -12.75 -34.10 -6.40
CA GLU A 114 -13.73 -33.31 -7.14
C GLU A 114 -14.88 -34.23 -7.60
N PRO A 115 -16.15 -33.91 -7.28
CA PRO A 115 -17.28 -34.58 -7.90
C PRO A 115 -17.32 -34.23 -9.40
N GLU A 116 -17.88 -35.13 -10.22
CA GLU A 116 -18.11 -34.85 -11.64
C GLU A 116 -18.84 -33.51 -11.80
N GLN A 117 -18.17 -32.53 -12.43
CA GLN A 117 -18.76 -31.22 -12.68
C GLN A 117 -19.99 -31.39 -13.55
N GLU A 118 -21.14 -30.94 -13.05
CA GLU A 118 -22.30 -30.71 -13.92
C GLU A 118 -21.86 -29.80 -15.08
N PRO A 119 -22.27 -30.10 -16.32
CA PRO A 119 -21.82 -29.36 -17.49
C PRO A 119 -22.09 -27.87 -17.27
N LYS A 120 -21.02 -27.08 -17.24
CA LYS A 120 -21.08 -25.64 -17.03
C LYS A 120 -22.04 -25.05 -18.04
N LYS A 121 -23.22 -24.62 -17.58
CA LYS A 121 -24.20 -23.91 -18.40
C LYS A 121 -23.54 -22.60 -18.82
N MET A 122 -23.08 -22.54 -20.06
CA MET A 122 -22.49 -21.35 -20.62
C MET A 122 -23.60 -20.29 -20.70
N SER A 123 -23.52 -19.27 -19.85
CA SER A 123 -24.34 -18.09 -20.02
C SER A 123 -23.75 -17.28 -21.15
N PHE A 124 -24.43 -17.27 -22.30
CA PHE A 124 -24.02 -16.50 -23.48
C PHE A 124 -24.60 -15.08 -23.47
N GLU A 125 -25.38 -14.73 -22.44
CA GLU A 125 -26.12 -13.47 -22.39
C GLU A 125 -25.40 -12.47 -21.50
N THR A 126 -25.18 -11.27 -22.04
CA THR A 126 -24.72 -10.12 -21.27
C THR A 126 -25.92 -9.50 -20.55
N SER A 127 -25.68 -8.88 -19.39
CA SER A 127 -26.73 -8.21 -18.58
C SER A 127 -27.57 -7.18 -19.34
N GLN A 128 -27.07 -6.71 -20.49
CA GLN A 128 -27.76 -5.76 -21.35
C GLN A 128 -28.75 -6.42 -22.31
N ARG A 129 -28.59 -7.69 -22.68
CA ARG A 129 -29.51 -8.40 -23.59
C ARG A 129 -30.76 -8.91 -22.86
N GLU A 130 -30.63 -9.28 -21.59
CA GLU A 130 -31.73 -9.75 -20.75
C GLU A 130 -32.75 -8.63 -20.47
N ALA A 131 -32.30 -7.38 -20.40
CA ALA A 131 -33.15 -6.23 -20.09
C ALA A 131 -33.94 -5.66 -21.29
N TYR A 132 -33.53 -5.95 -22.53
CA TYR A 132 -34.17 -5.43 -23.74
C TYR A 132 -34.60 -6.57 -24.65
N THR A 133 -35.85 -7.00 -24.48
CA THR A 133 -36.50 -7.97 -25.36
C THR A 133 -37.45 -7.25 -26.32
N GLU A 134 -37.53 -7.76 -27.55
CA GLU A 134 -38.53 -7.29 -28.50
C GLU A 134 -39.92 -7.69 -27.97
N ASN A 135 -40.72 -6.68 -27.62
CA ASN A 135 -42.08 -6.90 -27.17
C ASN A 135 -43.01 -6.93 -28.39
N ASP A 136 -43.95 -7.86 -28.37
CA ASP A 136 -45.04 -7.86 -29.34
C ASP A 136 -45.88 -6.58 -29.19
N LEU A 137 -46.04 -5.85 -30.29
CA LEU A 137 -46.79 -4.59 -30.33
C LEU A 137 -48.27 -4.81 -30.70
N THR A 138 -48.72 -6.06 -30.84
CA THR A 138 -50.14 -6.36 -31.09
C THR A 138 -51.03 -5.84 -29.95
N GLY A 139 -52.13 -5.17 -30.31
CA GLY A 139 -53.07 -4.59 -29.35
C GLY A 139 -52.62 -3.26 -28.71
N LEU A 140 -51.39 -2.81 -28.93
CA LEU A 140 -50.94 -1.50 -28.46
C LEU A 140 -51.55 -0.38 -29.31
N THR A 141 -52.22 0.59 -28.68
CA THR A 141 -52.81 1.74 -29.38
C THR A 141 -51.79 2.86 -29.49
N VAL A 142 -51.31 3.13 -30.70
CA VAL A 142 -50.39 4.24 -30.96
C VAL A 142 -51.15 5.57 -30.91
N GLY A 143 -50.70 6.49 -30.06
CA GLY A 143 -51.27 7.82 -29.94
C GLY A 143 -51.08 8.66 -31.22
N ALA A 144 -52.08 9.44 -31.58
CA ALA A 144 -52.02 10.34 -32.74
C ALA A 144 -51.74 11.78 -32.28
N ARG A 145 -50.96 12.57 -33.05
CA ARG A 145 -50.57 13.97 -32.69
C ARG A 145 -51.71 14.85 -32.17
N VAL A 146 -52.88 14.74 -32.77
CA VAL A 146 -54.14 15.32 -32.28
C VAL A 146 -55.21 14.22 -32.28
N MET A 147 -55.72 13.84 -31.11
CA MET A 147 -56.66 12.73 -30.96
C MET A 147 -58.12 13.18 -30.87
N LYS A 148 -58.39 14.28 -30.15
CA LYS A 148 -59.75 14.75 -29.85
C LYS A 148 -59.86 16.26 -30.05
N THR A 149 -61.07 16.73 -30.38
CA THR A 149 -61.43 18.16 -30.34
C THR A 149 -61.71 18.62 -28.90
N GLN A 150 -61.89 19.92 -28.68
CA GLN A 150 -62.27 20.47 -27.37
C GLN A 150 -63.61 19.88 -26.86
N ASP A 151 -64.51 19.52 -27.77
CA ASP A 151 -65.78 18.84 -27.46
C ASP A 151 -65.61 17.33 -27.16
N GLY A 152 -64.37 16.81 -27.15
CA GLY A 152 -64.06 15.40 -26.89
C GLY A 152 -64.33 14.43 -28.04
N LYS A 153 -64.72 14.92 -29.22
CA LYS A 153 -64.99 14.10 -30.42
C LYS A 153 -63.69 13.72 -31.15
N PRO A 154 -63.62 12.56 -31.84
CA PRO A 154 -62.43 12.16 -32.58
C PRO A 154 -62.15 13.12 -33.75
N VAL A 155 -60.88 13.43 -33.98
CA VAL A 155 -60.46 14.32 -35.07
C VAL A 155 -60.32 13.55 -36.38
N LYS A 156 -61.13 13.91 -37.38
CA LYS A 156 -60.94 13.46 -38.77
C LYS A 156 -59.89 14.35 -39.44
N ARG A 157 -58.74 13.79 -39.83
CA ARG A 157 -57.68 14.56 -40.48
C ARG A 157 -57.91 14.66 -41.97
N ASP A 158 -57.72 15.87 -42.50
CA ASP A 158 -57.74 16.10 -43.95
C ASP A 158 -56.31 16.09 -44.52
N HIS A 159 -55.96 14.97 -45.16
CA HIS A 159 -54.69 14.80 -45.86
C HIS A 159 -54.45 15.80 -47.00
N VAL A 160 -55.49 16.25 -47.72
CA VAL A 160 -55.34 17.20 -48.83
C VAL A 160 -54.91 18.54 -48.28
N PHE A 161 -55.60 19.01 -47.24
CA PHE A 161 -55.22 20.21 -46.53
C PHE A 161 -53.79 20.13 -45.98
N LEU A 162 -53.40 19.01 -45.35
CA LEU A 162 -52.03 18.83 -44.81
C LEU A 162 -50.94 18.94 -45.89
N ALA A 163 -51.21 18.41 -47.08
CA ALA A 163 -50.29 18.46 -48.21
C ALA A 163 -50.23 19.87 -48.86
N GLU A 164 -51.39 20.50 -49.09
CA GLU A 164 -51.48 21.83 -49.72
C GLU A 164 -50.92 22.94 -48.84
N SER A 165 -51.17 22.86 -47.53
CA SER A 165 -50.61 23.78 -46.53
C SER A 165 -49.12 23.56 -46.24
N LYS A 166 -48.50 22.54 -46.84
CA LYS A 166 -47.09 22.14 -46.62
C LYS A 166 -46.73 21.83 -45.17
N ILE A 167 -47.71 21.42 -44.36
CA ILE A 167 -47.47 20.97 -42.98
C ILE A 167 -46.80 19.60 -42.97
N VAL A 168 -47.15 18.75 -43.95
CA VAL A 168 -46.56 17.42 -44.17
C VAL A 168 -46.35 17.22 -45.67
N ASP A 169 -45.27 16.54 -46.05
CA ASP A 169 -45.05 16.14 -47.45
C ASP A 169 -46.22 15.30 -47.95
N ARG A 170 -46.64 15.55 -49.20
CA ARG A 170 -47.79 14.87 -49.83
C ARG A 170 -47.70 13.35 -49.72
N TYR A 171 -46.52 12.78 -49.96
CA TYR A 171 -46.27 11.34 -49.84
C TYR A 171 -46.54 10.81 -48.41
N ARG A 172 -46.07 11.54 -47.39
CA ARG A 172 -46.32 11.18 -45.98
C ARG A 172 -47.77 11.42 -45.56
N ALA A 173 -48.43 12.44 -46.09
CA ALA A 173 -49.84 12.72 -45.82
C ALA A 173 -50.76 11.62 -46.39
N ASP A 174 -50.43 11.08 -47.58
CA ASP A 174 -51.18 9.99 -48.21
C ASP A 174 -50.97 8.64 -47.48
N LEU A 175 -49.78 8.38 -46.95
CA LEU A 175 -49.47 7.20 -46.13
C LEU A 175 -50.30 7.15 -44.83
N VAL A 176 -50.58 8.31 -44.22
CA VAL A 176 -51.40 8.41 -42.99
C VAL A 176 -52.84 7.91 -43.22
N ARG A 177 -53.34 7.95 -44.45
CA ARG A 177 -54.67 7.43 -44.82
C ARG A 177 -54.65 5.94 -45.16
N GLY A 178 -53.47 5.32 -45.27
CA GLY A 178 -53.33 3.94 -45.74
C GLY A 178 -53.65 3.80 -47.23
N ARG A 179 -53.41 4.85 -48.04
CA ARG A 179 -53.61 4.75 -49.48
C ARG A 179 -52.51 3.88 -50.09
N GLU A 180 -52.87 2.71 -50.60
CA GLU A 180 -51.96 1.87 -51.36
C GLU A 180 -51.64 2.53 -52.70
N PHE A 181 -50.36 2.78 -52.94
CA PHE A 181 -49.88 3.20 -54.24
C PHE A 181 -49.65 1.95 -55.09
N ASN A 182 -50.64 1.55 -55.88
CA ASN A 182 -50.44 0.55 -56.92
C ASN A 182 -49.57 1.15 -58.02
N THR A 183 -48.27 0.89 -57.95
CA THR A 183 -47.29 1.42 -58.92
C THR A 183 -47.23 0.60 -60.21
N GLY A 184 -47.87 -0.58 -60.26
CA GLY A 184 -48.01 -1.39 -61.48
C GLY A 184 -46.70 -1.86 -62.11
N GLN A 185 -45.56 -1.66 -61.45
CA GLN A 185 -44.23 -1.98 -61.98
C GLN A 185 -43.72 -3.34 -61.49
N PRO A 186 -42.92 -4.05 -62.31
CA PRO A 186 -42.24 -5.27 -61.89
C PRO A 186 -41.18 -4.98 -60.79
N PRO A 187 -40.93 -5.92 -59.88
CA PRO A 187 -40.11 -5.71 -58.67
C PRO A 187 -38.61 -5.49 -58.94
N GLU A 188 -38.14 -5.70 -60.17
CA GLU A 188 -36.71 -5.69 -60.51
C GLU A 188 -36.17 -4.30 -60.88
N ALA A 189 -37.03 -3.32 -61.19
CA ALA A 189 -36.62 -1.98 -61.57
C ALA A 189 -36.85 -0.97 -60.44
N ALA A 190 -35.93 0.00 -60.28
CA ALA A 190 -36.09 1.06 -59.30
C ALA A 190 -37.34 1.92 -59.62
N VAL A 191 -38.28 1.98 -58.67
CA VAL A 191 -39.49 2.80 -58.79
C VAL A 191 -39.13 4.26 -58.57
N THR A 192 -39.23 5.06 -59.62
CA THR A 192 -38.98 6.51 -59.61
C THR A 192 -40.14 7.25 -60.28
N ILE A 193 -40.15 8.58 -60.16
CA ILE A 193 -41.17 9.43 -60.78
C ILE A 193 -41.22 9.25 -62.31
N TYR A 194 -40.07 8.93 -62.93
CA TYR A 194 -39.95 8.74 -64.38
C TYR A 194 -40.31 7.33 -64.84
N SER A 195 -40.34 6.35 -63.93
CA SER A 195 -40.65 4.96 -64.25
C SER A 195 -42.16 4.67 -64.21
N THR A 196 -42.93 5.53 -63.52
CA THR A 196 -44.39 5.40 -63.33
C THR A 196 -45.24 6.16 -64.36
N THR A 197 -44.66 7.10 -65.11
CA THR A 197 -45.38 7.98 -66.06
C THR A 197 -45.59 7.41 -67.47
N ASN A 198 -45.18 6.17 -67.74
CA ASN A 198 -45.24 5.56 -69.09
C ASN A 198 -46.49 4.69 -69.35
N ILE A 199 -47.53 4.80 -68.53
CA ILE A 199 -48.79 4.08 -68.73
C ILE A 199 -49.82 5.07 -69.30
N LYS A 200 -50.11 4.94 -70.60
CA LYS A 200 -51.33 5.48 -71.24
C LYS A 200 -52.46 4.50 -71.06
#